data_AF-A0AAF3J8F1-F1
#
_entry.id   AF-A0AAF3J8F1-F1
#
_cell.length_a   1.000
_cell.length_b   1.000
_cell.length_c   1.000
_cell.angle_alpha   90.00
_cell.angle_beta   90.00
_cell.angle_gamma   90.00
#
_symmetry.space_group_name_H-M   'P 1'
#
loop_
_entity.id
_entity.type
_entity.pdbx_description
1 polymer ?
#
loop_
_entity_poly.entity_id
_entity_poly.type
_entity_poly.pdbx_seq_one_letter_code
_entity_poly.pdbx_strand_id
1 'polypeptide(L)'
;MSFSAWPLVPRMTCVLNPAFLLWLFTGYSIPLAEIILTFDRLWALYFPLSYSRTSLKRVFITINVISLISLLLTIFDIAESWIEESGKTTMISQGCYLDAYTKITYYGSYFAKVLLYLICCIFYMPVLWKVRKIMSTSMNRKMRATVRGSLAIGLLIVALLGCIILPILFLTYLFPSSNGFLIYANLLMLKPWMNVIVALLLFKDLRTTIREILSSALKLPCREKSVVSVKSPSTIL
;
A
#
# COMPACT_ATOMS: atom_id res chain seq x y z
N MET A 1 35.36 6.99 18.45
CA MET A 1 35.09 6.21 17.22
C MET A 1 34.86 7.20 16.10
N SER A 2 35.83 7.37 15.21
CA SER A 2 35.69 8.20 14.03
C SER A 2 34.65 7.56 13.11
N PHE A 3 33.52 8.23 12.89
CA PHE A 3 32.63 7.88 11.79
C PHE A 3 33.47 7.93 10.51
N SER A 4 33.72 6.76 9.92
CA SER A 4 34.31 6.66 8.58
C SER A 4 33.51 7.58 7.66
N ALA A 5 34.16 8.62 7.13
CA ALA A 5 33.55 9.52 6.19
C ALA A 5 33.01 8.70 5.02
N TRP A 6 31.70 8.65 4.88
CA TRP A 6 31.04 7.95 3.78
C TRP A 6 31.56 8.56 2.48
N PRO A 7 31.96 7.75 1.48
CA PRO A 7 32.54 8.28 0.26
C PRO A 7 31.51 9.15 -0.44
N LEU A 8 31.97 10.31 -0.91
CA LEU A 8 31.17 11.23 -1.70
C LEU A 8 30.97 10.63 -3.09
N VAL A 9 29.71 10.52 -3.52
CA VAL A 9 29.33 9.99 -4.82
C VAL A 9 28.55 11.04 -5.62
N PRO A 10 28.61 11.00 -6.96
CA PRO A 10 27.71 11.78 -7.79
C PRO A 10 26.26 11.44 -7.44
N ARG A 11 25.40 12.45 -7.34
CA ARG A 11 24.00 12.26 -6.95
C ARG A 11 23.24 11.36 -7.92
N MET A 12 23.59 11.35 -9.21
CA MET A 12 23.05 10.38 -10.18
C MET A 12 23.27 8.91 -9.82
N THR A 13 24.39 8.59 -9.17
CA THR A 13 24.63 7.23 -8.67
C THR A 13 23.61 6.84 -7.60
N CYS A 14 23.10 7.81 -6.84
CA CYS A 14 22.05 7.60 -5.86
C CYS A 14 20.65 7.55 -6.49
N VAL A 15 20.34 8.41 -7.47
CA VAL A 15 19.05 8.40 -8.18
C VAL A 15 18.82 7.08 -8.92
N LEU A 16 19.87 6.50 -9.49
CA LEU A 16 19.82 5.23 -10.21
C LEU A 16 19.93 3.99 -9.29
N ASN A 17 19.98 4.18 -7.96
CA ASN A 17 20.03 3.07 -7.02
C ASN A 17 18.72 2.25 -7.10
N PRO A 18 18.77 0.93 -7.34
CA PRO A 18 17.57 0.09 -7.45
C PRO A 18 16.65 0.16 -6.23
N ALA A 19 17.19 0.30 -5.02
CA ALA A 19 16.39 0.42 -3.81
C ALA A 19 15.65 1.77 -3.75
N PHE A 20 16.27 2.84 -4.25
CA PHE A 20 15.63 4.15 -4.38
C PHE A 20 14.52 4.13 -5.43
N LEU A 21 14.77 3.53 -6.61
CA LEU A 21 13.77 3.36 -7.66
C LEU A 21 12.57 2.53 -7.19
N LEU A 22 12.82 1.45 -6.45
CA LEU A 22 11.76 0.64 -5.86
C LEU A 22 10.95 1.43 -4.83
N TRP A 23 11.61 2.26 -4.02
CA TRP A 23 10.94 3.13 -3.06
C TRP A 23 10.06 4.19 -3.75
N LEU A 24 10.53 4.82 -4.82
CA LEU A 24 9.73 5.74 -5.65
C LEU A 24 8.50 5.06 -6.21
N PHE A 25 8.71 3.90 -6.86
CA PHE A 25 7.65 3.12 -7.50
C PHE A 25 6.60 2.65 -6.49
N THR A 26 7.02 2.15 -5.33
CA THR A 26 6.11 1.74 -4.25
C THR A 26 5.36 2.93 -3.64
N GLY A 27 6.00 4.10 -3.59
CA GLY A 27 5.36 5.35 -3.15
C GLY A 27 4.14 5.75 -3.98
N TYR A 28 4.10 5.46 -5.28
CA TYR A 28 2.97 5.74 -6.17
C TYR A 28 2.02 4.56 -6.34
N SER A 29 2.55 3.33 -6.47
CA SER A 29 1.73 2.15 -6.76
C SER A 29 0.81 1.77 -5.62
N ILE A 30 1.23 1.94 -4.36
CA ILE A 30 0.40 1.57 -3.21
C ILE A 30 -0.85 2.46 -3.10
N PRO A 31 -0.76 3.81 -3.07
CA PRO A 31 -1.97 4.64 -3.02
C PRO A 31 -2.87 4.48 -4.26
N LEU A 32 -2.30 4.27 -5.45
CA LEU A 32 -3.08 3.94 -6.65
C LEU A 32 -3.84 2.61 -6.49
N ALA A 33 -3.19 1.58 -5.93
CA ALA A 33 -3.83 0.31 -5.62
C ALA A 33 -4.96 0.47 -4.58
N GLU A 34 -4.79 1.33 -3.57
CA GLU A 34 -5.83 1.63 -2.58
C GLU A 34 -7.05 2.34 -3.19
N ILE A 35 -6.83 3.27 -4.13
CA ILE A 35 -7.92 3.90 -4.90
C ILE A 35 -8.69 2.84 -5.68
N ILE A 36 -7.99 1.96 -6.39
CA ILE A 36 -8.63 0.90 -7.18
C ILE A 36 -9.37 -0.11 -6.28
N LEU A 37 -8.80 -0.49 -5.13
CA LEU A 37 -9.49 -1.32 -4.14
C LEU A 37 -10.75 -0.64 -3.61
N THR A 38 -10.72 0.68 -3.43
CA THR A 38 -11.91 1.45 -3.03
C THR A 38 -12.98 1.41 -4.12
N PHE A 39 -12.60 1.59 -5.39
CA PHE A 39 -13.51 1.44 -6.54
C PHE A 39 -14.07 0.02 -6.67
N ASP A 40 -13.24 -0.99 -6.48
CA ASP A 40 -13.66 -2.41 -6.46
C ASP A 40 -14.76 -2.63 -5.41
N ARG A 41 -14.58 -2.09 -4.21
CA ARG A 41 -15.61 -2.17 -3.15
C ARG A 41 -16.86 -1.37 -3.45
N LEU A 42 -16.74 -0.17 -4.02
CA LEU A 42 -17.89 0.59 -4.49
C LEU A 42 -18.69 -0.23 -5.50
N TRP A 43 -18.04 -0.80 -6.49
CA TRP A 43 -18.69 -1.63 -7.51
C TRP A 43 -19.37 -2.84 -6.87
N ALA A 44 -18.66 -3.58 -6.00
CA ALA A 44 -19.21 -4.75 -5.33
C ALA A 44 -20.44 -4.44 -4.46
N LEU A 45 -20.48 -3.26 -3.80
CA LEU A 45 -21.58 -2.85 -2.92
C LEU A 45 -22.78 -2.25 -3.65
N TYR A 46 -22.55 -1.53 -4.75
CA TYR A 46 -23.63 -0.85 -5.49
C TYR A 46 -24.18 -1.71 -6.63
N PHE A 47 -23.35 -2.52 -7.30
CA PHE A 47 -23.75 -3.32 -8.45
C PHE A 47 -23.29 -4.79 -8.34
N PRO A 48 -23.76 -5.55 -7.35
CA PRO A 48 -23.28 -6.90 -7.07
C PRO A 48 -23.46 -7.89 -8.24
N LEU A 49 -24.54 -7.77 -9.01
CA LEU A 49 -24.80 -8.63 -10.19
C LEU A 49 -23.79 -8.36 -11.31
N SER A 50 -23.52 -7.09 -11.61
CA SER A 50 -22.51 -6.70 -12.60
C SER A 50 -21.11 -7.10 -12.14
N TYR A 51 -20.81 -6.87 -10.86
CA TYR A 51 -19.54 -7.21 -10.25
C TYR A 51 -19.23 -8.72 -10.33
N SER A 52 -20.22 -9.59 -10.08
CA SER A 52 -20.05 -11.04 -10.18
C SER A 52 -19.68 -11.55 -11.58
N ARG A 53 -19.93 -10.76 -12.63
CA ARG A 53 -19.59 -11.08 -14.02
C ARG A 53 -18.20 -10.55 -14.42
N THR A 54 -17.47 -9.93 -13.50
CA THR A 54 -16.13 -9.39 -13.77
C THR A 54 -15.15 -10.54 -13.99
N SER A 55 -14.43 -10.49 -15.13
CA SER A 55 -13.44 -11.51 -15.47
C SER A 55 -12.08 -11.21 -14.84
N LEU A 56 -11.30 -12.26 -14.55
CA LEU A 56 -9.91 -12.14 -14.09
C LEU A 56 -9.06 -11.29 -15.04
N LYS A 57 -9.33 -11.35 -16.36
CA LYS A 57 -8.65 -10.52 -17.37
C LYS A 57 -8.73 -9.02 -17.05
N ARG A 58 -9.88 -8.52 -16.56
CA ARG A 58 -10.02 -7.10 -16.19
C ARG A 58 -9.14 -6.74 -15.00
N VAL A 59 -9.08 -7.61 -13.99
CA VAL A 59 -8.22 -7.41 -12.81
C VAL A 59 -6.75 -7.33 -13.22
N PHE A 60 -6.29 -8.25 -14.09
CA PHE A 60 -4.94 -8.21 -14.63
C PHE A 60 -4.65 -6.92 -15.40
N ILE A 61 -5.57 -6.46 -16.25
CA ILE A 61 -5.41 -5.20 -16.98
C ILE A 61 -5.30 -4.03 -15.99
N THR A 62 -6.16 -3.96 -14.98
CA THR A 62 -6.10 -2.88 -13.98
C THR A 62 -4.78 -2.86 -13.22
N ILE A 63 -4.27 -4.02 -12.79
CA ILE A 63 -2.95 -4.10 -12.13
C ILE A 63 -1.84 -3.59 -13.06
N ASN A 64 -1.83 -4.00 -14.32
CA ASN A 64 -0.82 -3.53 -15.29
C ASN A 64 -0.93 -2.02 -15.53
N VAL A 65 -2.13 -1.47 -15.60
CA VAL A 65 -2.36 -0.02 -15.74
C VAL A 65 -1.83 0.73 -14.51
N ILE A 66 -2.07 0.25 -13.30
CA ILE A 66 -1.51 0.85 -12.07
C ILE A 66 0.01 0.83 -12.12
N SER A 67 0.61 -0.31 -12.47
CA SER A 67 2.06 -0.45 -12.57
C SER A 67 2.64 0.49 -13.62
N LEU A 68 1.99 0.63 -14.78
CA LEU A 68 2.42 1.54 -15.84
C LEU A 68 2.35 3.00 -15.39
N ILE A 69 1.25 3.44 -14.76
CA ILE A 69 1.12 4.80 -14.24
C ILE A 69 2.19 5.08 -13.17
N SER A 70 2.42 4.12 -12.26
CA SER A 70 3.42 4.25 -11.21
C SER A 70 4.84 4.36 -11.77
N LEU A 71 5.12 3.60 -12.84
CA LEU A 71 6.39 3.68 -13.56
C LEU A 71 6.57 5.05 -14.23
N LEU A 72 5.53 5.56 -14.90
CA LEU A 72 5.58 6.87 -15.56
C LEU A 72 5.82 8.01 -14.56
N LEU A 73 5.15 7.99 -13.40
CA LEU A 73 5.38 8.96 -12.33
C LEU A 73 6.80 8.85 -11.75
N THR A 74 7.32 7.64 -11.61
CA THR A 74 8.70 7.41 -11.17
C THR A 74 9.72 7.95 -12.18
N ILE A 75 9.49 7.73 -13.48
CA ILE A 75 10.33 8.27 -14.55
C ILE A 75 10.29 9.80 -14.55
N PHE A 76 9.11 10.40 -14.31
CA PHE A 76 8.96 11.84 -14.22
C PHE A 76 9.82 12.43 -13.07
N ASP A 77 9.74 11.86 -11.87
CA ASP A 77 10.57 12.29 -10.72
C ASP A 77 12.08 12.20 -11.03
N ILE A 78 12.51 11.15 -11.74
CA ILE A 78 13.90 10.95 -12.15
C ILE A 78 14.31 12.00 -13.18
N ALA A 79 13.48 12.24 -14.20
CA ALA A 79 13.76 13.21 -15.25
C ALA A 79 13.85 14.63 -14.69
N GLU A 80 12.96 15.00 -13.77
CA GLU A 80 13.00 16.29 -13.07
C GLU A 80 14.29 16.45 -12.25
N SER A 81 14.67 15.40 -11.51
CA SER A 81 15.94 15.37 -10.78
C SER A 81 17.16 15.52 -11.72
N TRP A 82 17.08 14.92 -12.92
CA TRP A 82 18.12 14.97 -13.95
C TRP A 82 18.31 16.37 -14.53
N ILE A 83 17.21 17.05 -14.86
CA ILE A 83 17.20 18.40 -15.41
C ILE A 83 17.77 19.40 -14.40
N GLU A 84 17.39 19.28 -13.12
CA GLU A 84 17.86 20.21 -12.08
C GLU A 84 19.35 20.05 -11.76
N GLU A 85 19.90 18.85 -11.95
CA GLU A 85 21.34 18.59 -11.77
C GLU A 85 22.17 18.94 -13.01
N SER A 86 21.54 19.09 -14.19
CA SER A 86 22.20 19.49 -15.44
C SER A 86 22.75 20.92 -15.32
N GLY A 87 23.97 21.05 -14.81
CA GLY A 87 24.66 22.32 -14.56
C GLY A 87 25.33 22.44 -13.19
N LYS A 88 25.10 21.51 -12.24
CA LYS A 88 25.75 21.50 -10.92
C LYS A 88 26.11 20.07 -10.53
N THR A 89 27.39 19.70 -10.57
CA THR A 89 27.88 18.43 -10.02
C THR A 89 27.83 18.47 -8.49
N THR A 90 26.69 18.09 -7.92
CA THR A 90 26.54 17.98 -6.47
C THR A 90 27.02 16.62 -5.98
N MET A 91 28.11 16.63 -5.22
CA MET A 91 28.62 15.45 -4.53
C MET A 91 27.85 15.27 -3.21
N ILE A 92 27.30 14.08 -2.99
CA ILE A 92 26.51 13.76 -1.79
C ILE A 92 27.12 12.56 -1.06
N SER A 93 26.89 12.47 0.25
CA SER A 93 27.35 11.31 1.02
C SER A 93 26.59 10.05 0.59
N GLN A 94 27.22 8.87 0.66
CA GLN A 94 26.62 7.59 0.27
C GLN A 94 25.32 7.19 1.01
N GLY A 95 24.82 8.00 1.96
CA GLY A 95 23.44 7.94 2.48
C GLY A 95 22.40 8.31 1.41
N CYS A 96 22.49 7.66 0.24
CA CYS A 96 21.87 7.99 -1.04
C CYS A 96 20.35 8.18 -1.03
N TYR A 97 19.66 7.67 -0.02
CA TYR A 97 18.20 7.73 0.06
C TYR A 97 17.66 9.13 0.37
N LEU A 98 18.49 9.99 1.00
CA LEU A 98 18.04 11.25 1.58
C LEU A 98 18.44 12.48 0.76
N ASP A 99 19.66 12.47 0.21
CA ASP A 99 20.21 13.60 -0.55
C ASP A 99 19.96 13.49 -2.06
N ALA A 100 19.31 12.41 -2.52
CA ALA A 100 18.98 12.22 -3.93
C ALA A 100 17.84 13.14 -4.41
N TYR A 101 17.01 13.66 -3.50
CA TYR A 101 15.92 14.59 -3.83
C TYR A 101 16.39 16.05 -3.83
N THR A 102 15.99 16.83 -4.83
CA THR A 102 15.96 18.29 -4.65
C THR A 102 14.73 18.66 -3.85
N LYS A 103 14.75 19.86 -3.27
CA LYS A 103 13.59 20.40 -2.58
C LYS A 103 12.35 20.42 -3.47
N ILE A 104 12.51 20.75 -4.76
CA ILE A 104 11.38 20.87 -5.69
C ILE A 104 10.75 19.51 -5.96
N THR A 105 11.55 18.52 -6.40
CA THR A 105 11.05 17.16 -6.68
C THR A 105 10.49 16.51 -5.41
N TYR A 106 11.05 16.84 -4.23
CA TYR A 106 10.51 16.37 -2.95
C TYR A 106 9.10 16.88 -2.70
N TYR A 107 8.90 18.21 -2.75
CA TYR A 107 7.58 18.79 -2.50
C TYR A 107 6.56 18.37 -3.57
N GLY A 108 6.99 18.23 -4.83
CA GLY A 108 6.17 17.71 -5.93
C GLY A 108 5.70 16.27 -5.66
N SER A 109 6.64 15.35 -5.43
CA SER A 109 6.33 13.94 -5.11
C SER A 109 5.48 13.81 -3.86
N TYR A 110 5.79 14.60 -2.83
CA TYR A 110 5.03 14.63 -1.58
C TYR A 110 3.58 15.09 -1.80
N PHE A 111 3.39 16.22 -2.48
CA PHE A 111 2.06 16.75 -2.78
C PHE A 111 1.23 15.77 -3.63
N ALA A 112 1.85 15.16 -4.65
CA ALA A 112 1.21 14.13 -5.47
C ALA A 112 0.74 12.93 -4.62
N LYS A 113 1.59 12.45 -3.70
CA LYS A 113 1.23 11.35 -2.79
C LYS A 113 0.07 11.75 -1.87
N VAL A 114 0.15 12.91 -1.21
CA VAL A 114 -0.94 13.42 -0.35
C VAL A 114 -2.25 13.53 -1.13
N LEU A 115 -2.19 14.05 -2.35
CA LEU A 115 -3.36 14.18 -3.23
C LEU A 115 -3.99 12.81 -3.54
N LEU A 116 -3.18 11.78 -3.86
CA LEU A 116 -3.70 10.42 -4.08
C LEU A 116 -4.42 9.86 -2.85
N TYR A 117 -3.93 10.15 -1.65
CA TYR A 117 -4.61 9.73 -0.41
C TYR A 117 -5.91 10.50 -0.18
N LEU A 118 -5.92 11.81 -0.42
CA LEU A 118 -7.15 12.62 -0.32
C LEU A 118 -8.22 12.09 -1.28
N ILE A 119 -7.82 11.78 -2.51
CA ILE A 119 -8.67 11.14 -3.52
C ILE A 119 -9.23 9.81 -2.96
N CYS A 120 -8.36 8.96 -2.39
CA CYS A 120 -8.78 7.70 -1.78
C CYS A 120 -9.83 7.90 -0.67
N CYS A 121 -9.63 8.89 0.21
CA CYS A 121 -10.59 9.24 1.27
C CYS A 121 -11.95 9.64 0.71
N ILE A 122 -11.96 10.52 -0.29
CA ILE A 122 -13.19 11.03 -0.91
C ILE A 122 -13.96 9.87 -1.53
N PHE A 123 -13.28 9.00 -2.29
CA PHE A 123 -13.91 7.82 -2.90
C PHE A 123 -14.35 6.77 -1.88
N TYR A 124 -13.79 6.76 -0.68
CA TYR A 124 -14.17 5.83 0.37
C TYR A 124 -15.42 6.29 1.16
N MET A 125 -15.78 7.57 1.12
CA MET A 125 -16.98 8.09 1.82
C MET A 125 -18.30 7.41 1.37
N PRO A 126 -18.59 7.22 0.06
CA PRO A 126 -19.79 6.50 -0.35
C PRO A 126 -19.78 5.02 0.06
N VAL A 127 -18.60 4.39 0.16
CA VAL A 127 -18.46 3.01 0.68
C VAL A 127 -18.95 2.95 2.13
N LEU A 128 -18.46 3.86 2.98
CA LEU A 128 -18.86 3.93 4.39
C LEU A 128 -20.35 4.17 4.55
N TRP A 129 -20.92 5.08 3.76
CA TRP A 129 -22.35 5.37 3.81
C TRP A 129 -23.19 4.15 3.45
N LYS A 130 -22.80 3.43 2.38
CA LYS A 130 -23.47 2.20 1.96
C LYS A 130 -23.33 1.08 2.98
N VAL A 131 -22.14 0.90 3.56
CA VAL A 131 -21.87 -0.08 4.62
C VAL A 131 -22.75 0.19 5.83
N ARG A 132 -22.84 1.45 6.28
CA ARG A 132 -23.69 1.86 7.41
C ARG A 132 -25.16 1.49 7.16
N LYS A 133 -25.67 1.76 5.95
CA LYS A 133 -27.03 1.40 5.56
C LYS A 133 -27.26 -0.11 5.57
N ILE A 134 -26.31 -0.90 5.06
CA ILE A 134 -26.39 -2.37 5.07
C ILE A 134 -26.38 -2.91 6.50
N MET A 135 -25.53 -2.36 7.38
CA MET A 135 -25.45 -2.78 8.79
C MET A 135 -26.73 -2.48 9.57
N SER A 136 -27.49 -1.44 9.19
CA SER A 136 -28.80 -1.15 9.80
C SER A 136 -29.93 -2.10 9.36
N THR A 137 -29.72 -2.87 8.29
CA THR A 137 -30.68 -3.86 7.78
C THR A 137 -30.27 -5.29 8.15
N SER A 138 -31.21 -6.25 8.19
CA SER A 138 -30.84 -7.64 8.49
C SER A 138 -29.85 -8.17 7.44
N MET A 139 -28.68 -8.63 7.92
CA MET A 139 -27.51 -8.81 7.07
C MET A 139 -27.27 -10.30 6.76
N ASN A 140 -27.39 -10.67 5.49
CA ASN A 140 -27.09 -12.02 5.00
C ASN A 140 -25.59 -12.35 5.15
N ARG A 141 -25.27 -13.65 5.28
CA ARG A 141 -23.88 -14.14 5.48
C ARG A 141 -22.90 -13.66 4.40
N LYS A 142 -23.33 -13.62 3.13
CA LYS A 142 -22.51 -13.10 2.00
C LYS A 142 -22.23 -11.60 2.15
N MET A 143 -23.24 -10.80 2.52
CA MET A 143 -23.07 -9.35 2.74
C MET A 143 -22.14 -9.05 3.92
N ARG A 144 -22.17 -9.88 4.97
CA ARG A 144 -21.26 -9.75 6.14
C ARG A 144 -19.78 -9.81 5.74
N ALA A 145 -19.43 -10.71 4.82
CA ALA A 145 -18.06 -10.83 4.33
C ALA A 145 -17.65 -9.59 3.53
N THR A 146 -18.50 -9.11 2.62
CA THR A 146 -18.25 -7.89 1.84
C THR A 146 -18.11 -6.67 2.73
N VAL A 147 -19.01 -6.47 3.70
CA VAL A 147 -18.96 -5.36 4.67
C VAL A 147 -17.68 -5.40 5.50
N ARG A 148 -17.28 -6.58 5.99
CA ARG A 148 -16.02 -6.73 6.74
C ARG A 148 -14.81 -6.39 5.86
N GLY A 149 -14.81 -6.81 4.59
CA GLY A 149 -13.77 -6.46 3.61
C GLY A 149 -13.73 -4.96 3.29
N SER A 150 -14.88 -4.31 3.23
CA SER A 150 -14.96 -2.85 3.06
C SER A 150 -14.41 -2.14 4.30
N LEU A 151 -14.85 -2.48 5.50
CA LEU A 151 -14.36 -1.89 6.77
C LEU A 151 -12.86 -2.10 6.96
N ALA A 152 -12.35 -3.26 6.55
CA ALA A 152 -10.93 -3.58 6.51
C ALA A 152 -10.12 -2.54 5.71
N ILE A 153 -10.57 -2.21 4.50
CA ILE A 153 -9.93 -1.19 3.65
C ILE A 153 -10.04 0.19 4.29
N GLY A 154 -11.17 0.51 4.92
CA GLY A 154 -11.33 1.78 5.63
C GLY A 154 -10.38 1.94 6.80
N LEU A 155 -10.21 0.88 7.60
CA LEU A 155 -9.24 0.86 8.68
C LEU A 155 -7.82 1.05 8.15
N LEU A 156 -7.49 0.43 7.01
CA LEU A 156 -6.20 0.61 6.35
C LEU A 156 -5.98 2.06 5.91
N ILE A 157 -6.96 2.68 5.23
CA ILE A 157 -6.89 4.08 4.81
C ILE A 157 -6.72 5.02 6.03
N VAL A 158 -7.51 4.81 7.09
CA VAL A 158 -7.44 5.63 8.32
C VAL A 158 -6.11 5.44 9.04
N ALA A 159 -5.61 4.20 9.16
CA ALA A 159 -4.32 3.92 9.76
C ALA A 159 -3.18 4.58 8.98
N LEU A 160 -3.24 4.58 7.65
CA LEU A 160 -2.24 5.22 6.81
C LEU A 160 -2.27 6.76 6.92
N LEU A 161 -3.46 7.36 6.95
CA LEU A 161 -3.59 8.81 7.18
C LEU A 161 -3.07 9.20 8.56
N GLY A 162 -3.50 8.47 9.60
CA GLY A 162 -3.20 8.77 10.99
C GLY A 162 -1.76 8.48 11.40
N CYS A 163 -1.17 7.38 10.94
CA CYS A 163 0.16 6.96 11.36
C CYS A 163 1.28 7.42 10.42
N ILE A 164 0.95 7.80 9.19
CA ILE A 164 1.96 8.17 8.19
C ILE A 164 1.73 9.62 7.75
N ILE A 165 0.61 9.93 7.07
CA ILE A 165 0.43 11.24 6.44
C ILE A 165 0.35 12.40 7.44
N LEU A 166 -0.41 12.26 8.52
CA LEU A 166 -0.57 13.28 9.56
C LEU A 166 0.76 13.58 10.28
N PRO A 167 1.50 12.57 10.79
CA PRO A 167 2.83 12.78 11.36
C PRO A 167 3.77 13.47 10.38
N ILE A 168 3.70 13.11 9.10
CA ILE A 168 4.54 13.74 8.07
C ILE A 168 4.17 15.21 7.88
N LEU A 169 2.89 15.54 7.67
CA LEU A 169 2.44 16.94 7.54
C LEU A 169 2.90 17.78 8.73
N PHE A 170 2.76 17.22 9.94
CA PHE A 170 3.18 17.88 11.18
C PHE A 170 4.69 18.05 11.26
N LEU A 171 5.46 17.02 10.92
CA LEU A 171 6.93 17.05 10.96
C LEU A 171 7.53 17.95 9.88
N THR A 172 6.98 17.97 8.67
CA THR A 172 7.43 18.86 7.58
C THR A 172 7.16 20.33 7.94
N TYR A 173 6.08 20.61 8.66
CA TYR A 173 5.78 21.95 9.18
C TYR A 173 6.73 22.37 10.31
N LEU A 174 7.02 21.48 11.26
CA LEU A 174 7.85 21.79 12.43
C LEU A 174 9.36 21.74 12.17
N PHE A 175 9.81 20.87 11.26
CA PHE A 175 11.22 20.61 10.99
C PHE A 175 11.49 20.63 9.48
N PRO A 176 11.57 21.80 8.82
CA PRO A 176 11.89 21.92 7.40
C PRO A 176 13.36 21.57 7.05
N SER A 177 14.04 20.82 7.93
CA SER A 177 15.44 20.39 7.80
C SER A 177 15.55 18.97 7.24
N SER A 178 16.77 18.55 6.88
CA SER A 178 17.10 17.18 6.45
C SER A 178 16.66 16.10 7.44
N ASN A 179 16.55 16.42 8.73
CA ASN A 179 16.05 15.49 9.75
C ASN A 179 14.56 15.17 9.60
N GLY A 180 13.74 16.14 9.18
CA GLY A 180 12.32 15.91 8.89
C GLY A 180 12.12 14.95 7.72
N PHE A 181 12.99 15.06 6.70
CA PHE A 181 13.03 14.13 5.57
C PHE A 181 13.39 12.70 6.00
N LEU A 182 14.36 12.53 6.91
CA LEU A 182 14.76 11.21 7.38
C LEU A 182 13.64 10.50 8.14
N ILE A 183 12.90 11.24 8.97
CA ILE A 183 11.74 10.69 9.68
C ILE A 183 10.63 10.34 8.67
N TYR A 184 10.39 11.20 7.67
CA TYR A 184 9.45 10.93 6.58
C TYR A 184 9.77 9.63 5.84
N ALA A 185 11.01 9.47 5.38
CA ALA A 185 11.44 8.28 4.63
C ALA A 185 11.25 7.00 5.47
N ASN A 186 11.62 7.03 6.76
CA ASN A 186 11.43 5.90 7.67
C ASN A 186 9.96 5.58 7.94
N LEU A 187 9.10 6.58 8.15
CA LEU A 187 7.65 6.37 8.30
C LEU A 187 7.04 5.76 7.03
N LEU A 188 7.51 6.17 5.85
CA LEU A 188 7.04 5.62 4.59
C LEU A 188 7.48 4.16 4.41
N MET A 189 8.66 3.77 4.91
CA MET A 189 9.12 2.38 4.93
C MET A 189 8.30 1.48 5.88
N LEU A 190 7.61 2.04 6.88
CA LEU A 190 6.67 1.29 7.72
C LEU A 190 5.37 0.96 6.98
N LYS A 191 5.04 1.68 5.89
CA LYS A 191 3.79 1.49 5.15
C LYS A 191 3.55 0.04 4.70
N PRO A 192 4.49 -0.64 4.00
CA PRO A 192 4.26 -2.01 3.56
C PRO A 192 4.03 -2.97 4.73
N TRP A 193 4.75 -2.78 5.84
CA TRP A 193 4.57 -3.58 7.05
C TRP A 193 3.20 -3.38 7.67
N MET A 194 2.71 -2.14 7.74
CA MET A 194 1.35 -1.85 8.20
C MET A 194 0.31 -2.55 7.33
N ASN A 195 0.46 -2.54 6.00
CA ASN A 195 -0.46 -3.24 5.10
C ASN A 195 -0.49 -4.75 5.37
N VAL A 196 0.68 -5.38 5.59
CA VAL A 196 0.76 -6.81 5.95
C VAL A 196 0.10 -7.08 7.31
N ILE A 197 0.40 -6.28 8.33
CA ILE A 197 -0.19 -6.43 9.67
C ILE A 197 -1.71 -6.30 9.61
N VAL A 198 -2.21 -5.27 8.94
CA VAL A 198 -3.64 -5.00 8.77
C VAL A 198 -4.30 -6.16 8.01
N ALA A 199 -3.69 -6.64 6.92
CA ALA A 199 -4.18 -7.80 6.18
C ALA A 199 -4.25 -9.06 7.06
N LEU A 200 -3.21 -9.34 7.85
CA LEU A 200 -3.19 -10.45 8.80
C LEU A 200 -4.30 -10.34 9.85
N LEU A 201 -4.52 -9.17 10.42
CA LEU A 201 -5.56 -8.97 11.43
C LEU A 201 -6.97 -9.18 10.86
N LEU A 202 -7.21 -8.72 9.64
CA LEU A 202 -8.55 -8.65 9.05
C LEU A 202 -8.97 -9.95 8.35
N PHE A 203 -8.05 -10.61 7.63
CA PHE A 203 -8.34 -11.81 6.85
C PHE A 203 -8.01 -13.08 7.64
N LYS A 204 -9.06 -13.77 8.08
CA LYS A 204 -8.92 -15.04 8.83
C LYS A 204 -8.27 -16.13 7.97
N ASP A 205 -8.65 -16.21 6.71
CA ASP A 205 -8.18 -17.25 5.79
C ASP A 205 -6.68 -17.07 5.49
N LEU A 206 -6.23 -15.82 5.33
CA LEU A 206 -4.81 -15.50 5.19
C LEU A 206 -3.99 -15.96 6.40
N ARG A 207 -4.50 -15.75 7.63
CA ARG A 207 -3.83 -16.22 8.85
C ARG A 207 -3.76 -17.74 8.93
N THR A 208 -4.81 -18.44 8.52
CA THR A 208 -4.78 -19.91 8.51
C THR A 208 -3.76 -20.42 7.51
N THR A 209 -3.74 -19.88 6.29
CA THR A 209 -2.77 -20.28 5.26
C THR A 209 -1.34 -19.97 5.69
N ILE A 210 -1.07 -18.78 6.25
CA ILE A 210 0.28 -18.43 6.73
C ILE A 210 0.71 -19.34 7.89
N ARG A 211 -0.21 -19.67 8.80
CA ARG A 211 0.08 -20.62 9.89
C ARG A 211 0.38 -22.02 9.36
N GLU A 212 -0.32 -22.48 8.33
CA GLU A 212 -0.08 -23.77 7.67
C GLU A 212 1.28 -23.79 6.96
N ILE A 213 1.61 -22.73 6.22
CA ILE A 213 2.91 -22.56 5.57
C ILE A 213 4.03 -22.57 6.62
N LEU A 214 3.88 -21.80 7.71
CA LEU A 214 4.85 -21.74 8.80
C LEU A 214 4.97 -23.09 9.51
N SER A 215 3.88 -23.79 9.80
CA SER A 215 3.95 -25.13 10.43
C SER A 215 4.63 -26.14 9.52
N SER A 216 4.37 -26.08 8.20
CA SER A 216 5.02 -26.94 7.22
C SER A 216 6.52 -26.64 7.10
N ALA A 217 6.89 -25.36 7.03
CA ALA A 217 8.28 -24.93 6.93
C ALA A 217 9.08 -25.25 8.20
N LEU A 218 8.46 -25.12 9.37
CA LEU A 218 9.08 -25.40 10.68
C LEU A 218 8.98 -26.88 11.09
N LYS A 219 8.41 -27.76 10.25
CA LYS A 219 8.11 -29.17 10.57
C LYS A 219 7.38 -29.33 11.92
N LEU A 220 6.59 -28.34 12.31
CA LEU A 220 5.77 -28.42 13.51
C LEU A 220 4.64 -29.41 13.24
N PRO A 221 4.30 -30.32 14.17
CA PRO A 221 3.23 -31.27 13.96
C PRO A 221 1.94 -30.50 13.66
N CYS A 222 1.39 -30.69 12.46
CA CYS A 222 0.09 -30.16 12.09
C CYS A 222 -0.92 -30.68 13.11
N ARG A 223 -1.61 -29.77 13.79
CA ARG A 223 -2.70 -30.12 14.70
C ARG A 223 -3.82 -30.67 13.84
N GLU A 224 -3.84 -32.00 13.71
CA GLU A 224 -4.80 -32.76 12.93
C GLU A 224 -6.20 -32.38 13.40
N LYS A 225 -6.92 -31.59 12.59
CA LYS A 225 -8.35 -31.41 12.81
C LYS A 225 -8.98 -32.72 12.40
N SER A 226 -9.39 -33.50 13.40
CA SER A 226 -10.25 -34.66 13.28
C SER A 226 -11.30 -34.42 12.18
N VAL A 227 -11.10 -35.07 11.04
CA VAL A 227 -12.07 -35.13 9.96
C VAL A 227 -13.30 -35.80 10.55
N VAL A 228 -14.35 -35.01 10.78
CA VAL A 228 -15.68 -35.54 11.06
C VAL A 228 -16.07 -36.33 9.82
N SER A 229 -16.04 -37.65 9.96
CA SER A 229 -16.56 -38.64 9.01
C SER A 229 -17.92 -38.17 8.49
N VAL A 230 -17.96 -37.76 7.23
CA VAL A 230 -19.21 -37.58 6.50
C VAL A 230 -19.74 -38.99 6.27
N LYS A 231 -20.72 -39.41 7.09
CA LYS A 231 -21.56 -40.57 6.76
C LYS A 231 -22.20 -40.31 5.40
N SER A 232 -21.85 -41.16 4.43
CA SER A 232 -22.57 -41.30 3.17
C SER A 232 -24.06 -41.52 3.47
N PRO A 233 -25.00 -40.74 2.88
CA PRO A 233 -26.40 -41.08 2.93
C PRO A 233 -26.61 -42.33 2.07
N SER A 234 -26.93 -43.44 2.75
CA SER A 234 -27.42 -44.66 2.15
C SER A 234 -28.66 -44.37 1.30
N THR A 235 -28.56 -44.76 0.05
CA THR A 235 -29.64 -45.05 -0.89
C THR A 235 -30.85 -45.66 -0.19
N ILE A 236 -32.03 -45.07 -0.36
CA ILE A 236 -33.31 -45.75 -0.16
C ILE A 236 -34.05 -45.61 -1.49
N LEU A 237 -34.45 -46.79 -2.00
CA LEU A 237 -35.27 -47.00 -3.20
C LEU A 237 -36.58 -46.21 -3.16
#